data_AF-A0A5A9EY39-F1
#
_entry.id   AF-A0A5A9EY39-F1
#
_cell.length_a   1.000
_cell.length_b   1.000
_cell.length_c   1.000
_cell.angle_alpha   90.00
_cell.angle_beta   90.00
_cell.angle_gamma   90.00
#
_symmetry.space_group_name_H-M   'P 1'
#
loop_
_entity.id
_entity.type
_entity.pdbx_description
1 polymer ?
#
loop_
_entity_poly.entity_id
_entity_poly.type
_entity_poly.pdbx_seq_one_letter_code
_entity_poly.pdbx_strand_id
1 'polypeptide(L)'
;MSSPSAAVGGDGVPLDWGDRVEHRLFGLGHIVDIENDKLEIAFDESGTKRVMSSFVTKVASAETKGIAYWNRQFKPLVAAWLTAREEVTRLLPQMFRPLHPLQPDDLQRQLSAADEKERMARAAIDAFLEEDRQGHHP
;
A
#
# COMPACT_ATOMS: atom_id res chain seq x y z
N MET A 1 -0.82 -18.66 29.04
CA MET A 1 -1.04 -17.20 29.16
C MET A 1 -2.19 -16.89 28.23
N SER A 2 -3.35 -16.55 28.77
CA SER A 2 -4.57 -16.29 27.99
C SER A 2 -4.36 -15.05 27.14
N SER A 3 -4.55 -15.16 25.82
CA SER A 3 -4.54 -14.02 24.92
C SER A 3 -5.59 -12.99 25.38
N PRO A 4 -5.28 -11.68 25.39
CA PRO A 4 -6.31 -10.67 25.61
C PRO A 4 -7.38 -10.84 24.52
N SER A 5 -8.64 -10.90 24.92
CA SER A 5 -9.75 -11.03 23.98
C SER A 5 -9.82 -9.75 23.16
N ALA A 6 -9.55 -9.83 21.86
CA ALA A 6 -9.67 -8.71 20.94
C ALA A 6 -11.11 -8.16 20.98
N ALA A 7 -11.25 -6.85 21.15
CA ALA A 7 -12.55 -6.19 21.01
C ALA A 7 -12.92 -6.09 19.52
N VAL A 8 -14.20 -5.94 19.21
CA VAL A 8 -14.66 -5.79 17.81
C VAL A 8 -15.22 -4.39 17.64
N GLY A 9 -14.68 -3.63 16.68
CA GLY A 9 -15.11 -2.28 16.35
C GLY A 9 -16.53 -2.24 15.77
N GLY A 10 -17.10 -1.04 15.67
CA GLY A 10 -18.44 -0.81 15.09
C GLY A 10 -18.57 -1.23 13.62
N ASP A 11 -17.44 -1.39 12.94
CA ASP A 11 -17.28 -1.90 11.57
C ASP A 11 -17.12 -3.43 11.50
N GLY A 12 -17.17 -4.13 12.64
CA GLY A 12 -16.96 -5.59 12.70
C GLY A 12 -15.48 -5.99 12.62
N VAL A 13 -14.56 -5.03 12.65
CA VAL A 13 -13.12 -5.29 12.55
C VAL A 13 -12.51 -5.49 13.94
N PRO A 14 -11.67 -6.52 14.15
CA PRO A 14 -10.97 -6.69 15.42
C PRO A 14 -10.05 -5.52 15.75
N LEU A 15 -10.14 -5.06 16.99
CA LEU A 15 -9.35 -3.99 17.60
C LEU A 15 -8.35 -4.59 18.58
N ASP A 16 -7.14 -4.06 18.56
CA ASP A 16 -6.03 -4.44 19.42
C ASP A 16 -5.32 -3.22 20.00
N TRP A 17 -4.53 -3.45 21.03
CA TRP A 17 -3.75 -2.40 21.69
C TRP A 17 -2.86 -1.66 20.67
N GLY A 18 -2.81 -0.33 20.77
CA GLY A 18 -2.04 0.52 19.86
C GLY A 18 -2.71 0.82 18.51
N ASP A 19 -3.87 0.20 18.20
CA ASP A 19 -4.58 0.49 16.96
C ASP A 19 -5.00 1.95 16.85
N ARG A 20 -4.92 2.48 15.63
CA ARG A 20 -5.47 3.80 15.29
C ARG A 20 -6.97 3.70 15.06
N VAL A 21 -7.70 4.60 15.68
CA VAL A 21 -9.17 4.56 15.71
C VAL A 21 -9.78 5.95 15.55
N GLU A 22 -11.03 5.99 15.10
CA GLU A 22 -11.83 7.19 14.97
C GLU A 22 -13.11 7.05 15.78
N HIS A 23 -13.47 8.14 16.46
CA HIS A 23 -14.73 8.29 17.17
C HIS A 23 -15.41 9.58 16.75
N ARG A 24 -16.71 9.52 16.42
CA ARG A 24 -17.49 10.66 15.87
C ARG A 24 -17.38 11.97 16.67
N LEU A 25 -17.20 11.89 17.98
CA LEU A 25 -17.14 13.07 18.87
C LEU A 25 -15.74 13.42 19.35
N PHE A 26 -14.81 12.47 19.35
CA PHE A 26 -13.49 12.65 19.98
C PHE A 26 -12.36 12.66 18.94
N GLY A 27 -12.69 12.39 17.68
CA GLY A 27 -11.75 12.38 16.57
C GLY A 27 -10.86 11.14 16.58
N LEU A 28 -9.62 11.33 16.15
CA LEU A 28 -8.63 10.28 16.03
C LEU A 28 -7.93 10.02 17.37
N GLY A 29 -7.61 8.76 17.62
CA GLY A 29 -6.86 8.34 18.81
C GLY A 29 -6.20 6.99 18.64
N HIS A 30 -5.43 6.56 19.64
CA HIS A 30 -4.84 5.23 19.70
C HIS A 30 -5.31 4.48 20.95
N ILE A 31 -5.55 3.18 20.82
CA ILE A 31 -5.99 2.33 21.93
C ILE A 31 -4.82 2.14 22.90
N VAL A 32 -5.02 2.46 24.18
CA VAL A 32 -4.02 2.31 25.26
C VAL A 32 -4.37 1.19 26.23
N ASP A 33 -5.62 0.74 26.27
CA ASP A 33 -6.06 -0.42 27.06
C ASP A 33 -7.37 -1.00 26.49
N ILE A 34 -7.57 -2.32 26.69
CA ILE A 34 -8.77 -3.05 26.26
C ILE A 34 -9.30 -3.88 27.42
N GLU A 35 -10.54 -3.60 27.82
CA GLU A 35 -11.27 -4.37 28.82
C GLU A 35 -12.61 -4.85 28.25
N ASN A 36 -12.61 -6.07 27.70
CA ASN A 36 -13.76 -6.67 27.00
C ASN A 36 -14.24 -5.79 25.83
N ASP A 37 -15.39 -5.13 25.99
CA ASP A 37 -16.00 -4.25 24.99
C ASP A 37 -15.65 -2.77 25.20
N LYS A 38 -14.91 -2.44 26.26
CA LYS A 38 -14.48 -1.08 26.60
C LYS A 38 -13.03 -0.85 26.20
N LEU A 39 -12.79 0.32 25.65
CA LEU A 39 -11.49 0.76 25.18
C LEU A 39 -11.09 2.01 25.94
N GLU A 40 -9.86 2.04 26.43
CA GLU A 40 -9.21 3.28 26.82
C GLU A 40 -8.42 3.79 25.61
N ILE A 41 -8.71 5.02 25.17
CA ILE A 41 -8.17 5.59 23.94
C ILE A 41 -7.61 6.96 24.26
N ALA A 42 -6.34 7.17 23.89
CA ALA A 42 -5.70 8.47 23.92
C ALA A 42 -6.00 9.21 22.61
N PHE A 43 -7.00 10.10 22.66
CA PHE A 43 -7.39 10.94 21.52
C PHE A 43 -6.47 12.14 21.38
N ASP A 44 -6.16 12.52 20.15
CA ASP A 44 -5.20 13.58 19.83
C ASP A 44 -5.68 14.95 20.35
N GLU A 45 -6.97 15.27 20.17
CA GLU A 45 -7.54 16.57 20.56
C GLU A 45 -8.33 16.50 21.87
N SER A 46 -8.90 15.33 22.18
CA SER A 46 -9.82 15.16 23.31
C SER A 46 -9.17 14.52 24.55
N GLY A 47 -7.89 14.13 24.46
CA GLY A 47 -7.16 13.43 25.52
C GLY A 47 -7.66 12.00 25.76
N THR A 48 -7.24 11.39 26.87
CA THR A 48 -7.63 10.00 27.18
C THR A 48 -9.09 9.89 27.59
N LYS A 49 -9.85 9.00 26.92
CA LYS A 49 -11.26 8.69 27.23
C LYS A 49 -11.50 7.18 27.18
N ARG A 50 -12.50 6.75 27.94
CA ARG A 50 -12.99 5.37 27.93
C ARG A 50 -14.29 5.29 27.16
N VAL A 51 -14.35 4.48 26.11
CA VAL A 51 -15.49 4.37 25.18
C VAL A 51 -15.78 2.90 24.84
N MET A 52 -16.99 2.61 24.36
CA MET A 52 -17.30 1.26 23.88
C MET A 52 -16.77 1.04 22.47
N SER A 53 -16.22 -0.14 22.22
CA SER A 53 -15.71 -0.60 20.92
C SER A 53 -16.74 -0.48 19.80
N SER A 54 -18.03 -0.65 20.09
CA SER A 54 -19.12 -0.52 19.10
C SER A 54 -19.29 0.88 18.50
N PHE A 55 -18.79 1.93 19.17
CA PHE A 55 -18.82 3.32 18.66
C PHE A 55 -17.49 3.77 18.06
N VAL A 56 -16.54 2.85 17.97
CA VAL A 56 -15.21 3.11 17.48
C VAL A 56 -15.05 2.35 16.18
N THR A 57 -14.68 3.07 15.14
CA THR A 57 -14.30 2.47 13.87
C THR A 57 -12.80 2.32 13.88
N LYS A 58 -12.29 1.13 13.56
CA LYS A 58 -10.86 0.98 13.30
C LYS A 58 -10.57 1.90 12.14
N VAL A 59 -9.71 2.89 12.35
CA VAL A 59 -9.17 3.62 11.21
C VAL A 59 -8.27 2.60 10.59
N ALA A 60 -8.83 1.86 9.63
CA ALA A 60 -8.11 0.92 8.80
C ALA A 60 -7.00 1.73 8.19
N SER A 61 -5.88 1.72 8.87
CA SER A 61 -4.73 2.36 8.34
C SER A 61 -4.08 1.30 7.49
N ALA A 62 -4.70 1.10 6.33
CA ALA A 62 -3.92 0.91 5.11
C ALA A 62 -2.78 1.96 5.04
N GLU A 63 -2.93 3.11 5.72
CA GLU A 63 -1.97 4.22 5.78
C GLU A 63 -0.97 4.20 6.97
N THR A 64 -1.21 3.52 8.10
CA THR A 64 -0.26 3.39 9.23
C THR A 64 0.61 2.16 9.05
N LYS A 65 0.17 1.17 8.26
CA LYS A 65 1.09 0.23 7.62
C LYS A 65 1.77 0.89 6.42
N GLY A 66 2.77 1.72 6.73
CA GLY A 66 3.90 1.86 5.84
C GLY A 66 3.69 2.68 4.57
N ILE A 67 3.12 3.90 4.64
CA ILE A 67 3.35 4.88 3.55
C ILE A 67 4.85 4.98 3.24
N ALA A 68 5.71 4.99 4.26
CA ALA A 68 7.17 4.96 4.10
C ALA A 68 7.70 3.65 3.48
N TYR A 69 7.13 2.50 3.85
CA TYR A 69 7.49 1.18 3.31
C TYR A 69 7.08 1.04 1.83
N TRP A 70 5.82 1.35 1.50
CA TRP A 70 5.30 1.43 0.14
C TRP A 70 6.05 2.48 -0.69
N ASN A 71 6.38 3.63 -0.12
CA ASN A 71 7.21 4.63 -0.79
C ASN A 71 8.63 4.12 -1.07
N ARG A 72 9.18 3.25 -0.21
CA ARG A 72 10.53 2.70 -0.37
C ARG A 72 10.57 1.52 -1.33
N GLN A 73 9.60 0.61 -1.25
CA GLN A 73 9.60 -0.66 -1.97
C GLN A 73 8.78 -0.60 -3.25
N PHE A 74 7.58 -0.01 -3.21
CA PHE A 74 6.64 -0.03 -4.34
C PHE A 74 6.88 1.10 -5.35
N LYS A 75 7.10 2.34 -4.88
CA LYS A 75 7.31 3.49 -5.78
C LYS A 75 8.44 3.29 -6.80
N PRO A 76 9.63 2.74 -6.45
CA PRO A 76 10.68 2.49 -7.43
C PRO A 76 10.26 1.49 -8.52
N LEU A 77 9.48 0.46 -8.17
CA LEU A 77 9.00 -0.54 -9.13
C LEU A 77 8.03 0.09 -10.13
N VAL A 78 7.11 0.92 -9.65
CA VAL A 78 6.19 1.68 -10.50
C VAL A 78 6.95 2.66 -11.40
N ALA A 79 7.94 3.38 -10.86
CA ALA A 79 8.76 4.29 -11.65
C ALA A 79 9.55 3.56 -12.76
N ALA A 80 10.11 2.39 -12.45
CA ALA A 80 10.80 1.54 -13.43
C ALA A 80 9.85 1.07 -14.54
N TRP A 81 8.65 0.62 -14.18
CA TRP A 81 7.62 0.22 -15.16
C TRP A 81 7.19 1.37 -16.06
N LEU A 82 6.90 2.55 -15.49
CA LEU A 82 6.53 3.74 -16.28
C LEU A 82 7.65 4.14 -17.25
N THR A 83 8.91 4.14 -16.78
CA THR A 83 10.08 4.45 -17.63
C THR A 83 10.22 3.46 -18.79
N ALA A 84 10.09 2.16 -18.52
CA ALA A 84 10.18 1.13 -19.56
C ALA A 84 9.03 1.26 -20.58
N ARG A 85 7.82 1.51 -20.10
CA ARG A 85 6.63 1.69 -20.95
C ARG A 85 6.73 2.95 -21.81
N GLU A 86 7.31 4.03 -21.31
CA GLU A 86 7.60 5.24 -22.08
C GLU A 86 8.62 4.96 -23.20
N GLU A 87 9.66 4.16 -22.95
CA GLU A 87 10.61 3.72 -23.99
C GLU A 87 9.91 2.94 -25.11
N VAL A 88 9.07 1.96 -24.76
CA VAL A 88 8.26 1.20 -25.74
C VAL A 88 7.36 2.13 -26.53
N THR A 89 6.62 3.01 -25.84
CA THR A 89 5.71 3.98 -26.47
C THR A 89 6.43 4.93 -27.41
N ARG A 90 7.66 5.35 -27.07
CA ARG A 90 8.50 6.23 -27.89
C ARG A 90 9.02 5.53 -29.15
N LEU A 91 9.43 4.27 -29.02
CA LEU A 91 10.10 3.52 -30.10
C LEU A 91 9.12 2.81 -31.02
N LEU A 92 7.98 2.34 -30.52
CA LEU A 92 7.04 1.53 -31.29
C LEU A 92 6.50 2.25 -32.55
N PRO A 93 6.12 3.54 -32.51
CA PRO A 93 5.72 4.27 -33.72
C PRO A 93 6.84 4.43 -34.75
N GLN A 94 8.11 4.31 -34.35
CA GLN A 94 9.26 4.49 -35.23
C GLN A 94 9.45 3.29 -36.16
N MET A 95 9.04 2.08 -35.75
CA MET A 95 9.10 0.88 -36.61
C MET A 95 8.21 1.00 -37.85
N PHE A 96 7.14 1.77 -37.74
CA PHE A 96 6.17 1.94 -38.81
C PHE A 96 6.45 3.19 -39.66
N ARG A 97 7.56 3.90 -39.42
CA ARG A 97 7.95 5.09 -40.19
C ARG A 97 8.88 4.72 -41.35
N PRO A 98 8.56 5.08 -42.61
CA PRO A 98 9.32 4.68 -43.79
C PRO A 98 10.71 5.34 -43.91
N LEU A 99 10.96 6.45 -43.21
CA LEU A 99 12.26 7.12 -43.13
C LEU A 99 12.64 7.26 -41.66
N HIS A 100 13.54 6.38 -41.20
CA HIS A 100 14.01 6.33 -39.83
C HIS A 100 15.54 6.51 -39.77
N PRO A 101 16.09 7.35 -38.87
CA PRO A 101 17.53 7.61 -38.81
C PRO A 101 18.36 6.45 -38.23
N LEU A 102 17.77 5.54 -37.46
CA LEU A 102 18.43 4.32 -36.97
C LEU A 102 18.18 3.14 -37.91
N GLN A 103 19.15 2.23 -38.00
CA GLN A 103 18.98 0.97 -38.71
C GLN A 103 17.85 0.13 -38.06
N PRO A 104 17.09 -0.65 -38.85
CA PRO A 104 16.00 -1.48 -38.35
C PRO A 104 16.43 -2.44 -37.23
N ASP A 105 17.62 -3.03 -37.33
CA ASP A 105 18.14 -3.98 -36.34
C ASP A 105 18.48 -3.33 -35.00
N ASP A 106 18.91 -2.06 -35.02
CA ASP A 106 19.15 -1.29 -33.80
C ASP A 106 17.82 -0.96 -33.11
N LEU A 107 16.81 -0.56 -33.90
CA LEU A 107 15.49 -0.24 -33.38
C LEU A 107 14.80 -1.47 -32.78
N GLN A 108 14.86 -2.61 -33.48
CA GLN A 108 14.31 -3.87 -33.01
C GLN A 108 14.99 -4.32 -31.70
N ARG A 109 16.32 -4.23 -31.62
CA ARG A 109 17.07 -4.53 -30.39
C ARG A 109 16.66 -3.61 -29.23
N GLN A 110 16.52 -2.31 -29.47
CA GLN A 110 16.10 -1.34 -28.46
C GLN A 110 14.68 -1.61 -27.96
N LEU A 111 13.77 -1.99 -28.86
CA LEU A 111 12.39 -2.34 -28.50
C LEU A 111 12.29 -3.61 -27.68
N SER A 112 12.99 -4.68 -28.10
CA SER A 112 13.02 -5.94 -27.34
C SER A 112 13.62 -5.72 -25.94
N ALA A 113 14.63 -4.87 -25.82
CA ALA A 113 15.19 -4.51 -24.52
C ALA A 113 14.21 -3.71 -23.65
N ALA A 114 13.46 -2.75 -24.22
CA ALA A 114 12.46 -1.98 -23.50
C ALA A 114 11.26 -2.86 -23.04
N ASP A 115 10.80 -3.77 -23.91
CA ASP A 115 9.74 -4.74 -23.59
C ASP A 115 10.15 -5.69 -22.46
N GLU A 116 11.38 -6.22 -22.49
CA GLU A 116 11.89 -7.07 -21.40
C GLU A 116 11.92 -6.30 -20.08
N LYS A 117 12.40 -5.04 -20.07
CA LYS A 117 12.36 -4.20 -18.86
C LYS A 117 10.93 -3.99 -18.35
N GLU A 118 9.97 -3.75 -19.25
CA GLU A 118 8.57 -3.57 -18.89
C GLU A 118 8.01 -4.85 -18.25
N ARG A 119 8.26 -6.01 -18.85
CA ARG A 119 7.85 -7.32 -18.31
C ARG A 119 8.47 -7.60 -16.95
N MET A 120 9.76 -7.34 -16.77
CA MET A 120 10.45 -7.51 -15.48
C MET A 120 9.88 -6.59 -14.40
N ALA A 121 9.69 -5.30 -14.70
CA ALA A 121 9.13 -4.35 -13.75
C ALA A 121 7.69 -4.71 -13.38
N ARG A 122 6.89 -5.18 -14.35
CA ARG A 122 5.53 -5.65 -14.11
C ARG A 122 5.50 -6.88 -13.20
N ALA A 123 6.34 -7.88 -13.47
CA ALA A 123 6.45 -9.08 -12.64
C ALA A 123 6.86 -8.75 -11.20
N ALA A 124 7.75 -7.77 -11.00
CA ALA A 124 8.15 -7.33 -9.67
C ALA A 124 7.03 -6.60 -8.90
N ILE A 125 6.22 -5.80 -9.60
CA ILE A 125 5.01 -5.19 -9.03
C ILE A 125 4.02 -6.27 -8.60
N ASP A 126 3.73 -7.23 -9.49
CA ASP A 126 2.77 -8.29 -9.21
C ASP A 126 3.23 -9.19 -8.05
N ALA A 127 4.53 -9.47 -7.94
CA ALA A 127 5.11 -10.20 -6.81
C ALA A 127 4.95 -9.44 -5.48
N PHE A 128 5.23 -8.13 -5.48
CA PHE A 128 5.06 -7.29 -4.29
C PHE A 128 3.60 -7.26 -3.82
N LEU A 129 2.64 -7.14 -4.76
CA LEU A 129 1.21 -7.14 -4.45
C LEU A 129 0.72 -8.51 -3.92
N GLU A 130 1.33 -9.61 -4.40
CA GLU A 130 1.01 -10.94 -3.90
C GLU A 130 1.54 -11.16 -2.48
N GLU A 131 2.74 -10.66 -2.16
CA GLU A 131 3.29 -10.68 -0.80
C GLU A 131 2.43 -9.89 0.19
N ASP A 132 1.95 -8.70 -0.21
CA ASP A 132 1.01 -7.88 0.56
C ASP A 132 -0.30 -8.64 0.82
N ARG A 133 -0.87 -9.26 -0.22
CA ARG A 133 -2.10 -10.05 -0.12
C ARG A 133 -1.97 -11.25 0.83
N GLN A 134 -0.78 -11.82 0.94
CA GLN A 134 -0.46 -12.91 1.86
C GLN A 134 -0.14 -12.42 3.29
N GLY A 135 -0.09 -11.10 3.50
CA GLY A 135 0.28 -10.50 4.78
C GLY A 135 1.76 -10.64 5.12
N HIS A 136 2.61 -11.00 4.14
CA HIS A 136 4.06 -11.11 4.30
C HIS A 136 4.70 -9.73 4.17
N HIS A 137 4.48 -8.90 5.18
CA HIS A 137 5.21 -7.65 5.40
C HIS A 137 5.78 -7.67 6.83
N PRO A 138 6.97 -7.09 7.08
CA PRO A 138 7.52 -6.98 8.43
C PRO A 138 6.63 -6.16 9.35
#